data_AF-A0A0J0XKG6-F1
#
_entry.id   AF-A0A0J0XKG6-F1
#
_cell.length_a   1.000
_cell.length_b   1.000
_cell.length_c   1.000
_cell.angle_alpha   90.00
_cell.angle_beta   90.00
_cell.angle_gamma   90.00
#
_symmetry.space_group_name_H-M   'P 1'
#
loop_
_entity.id
_entity.type
_entity.pdbx_description
1 polymer ?
#
loop_
_entity_poly.entity_id
_entity_poly.type
_entity_poly.pdbx_seq_one_letter_code
_entity_poly.pdbx_strand_id
1 'polypeptide(L)'
;MSRPLPQLGGNRETLEILNPFLQVLRSDAPISIPLDTLKGALGHFLATLDGEQLDSFVTDILSSKSLWRALSPSGIAEAVRPAPVVKARNLKPDLKDGWFSRDKLGKACRSWLEQIFSASKKAKSENAVYFYIGLLTGTDDAEDVKWGQPREDIEEEVVVALSERLYPRPSRHSEKEKAKETEDELEPPLETYCRAASHVDAARLRVLDLRKVGPQLHRAIFESLGYPPLAVDRTKMDLKLAKALSRGLSQTLVALSQGGERNQAFAWDAATAYVARMLDCGERFQREWAKPTIPAAGSIEWERQKAALASFTQVTWPVVEIMLEPHSYASKRERVGLASHIVLTLGKFASLAQDQETSTEGYESVLYGCLDLIAAGGGPKAVRQLLEDLNEPKVSDSLAGFILIVAEQLIRLIDAESMRDIVFPLAQKYIVRPQHRASFEAANALLLTLLDTASSTLAADMTQGPFVDALSVILAHSLLRHARDEAVKAEQLGAAYPLVVRAAGRRSTDLVEKCVSMLDSATFPTKDYEFAVKKIRILIAPAIPRSLMPAYLDSIAKIITDTPRESEARLELAGLTFKVVMGDMPDESKQMAVEWWLRWRRRFEGGTDEPQARL
;
A
#
# COMPACT_ATOMS: atom_id res chain seq x y z
N MET A 1 48.28 -4.33 -2.04
CA MET A 1 48.57 -5.58 -1.30
C MET A 1 47.45 -5.80 -0.29
N SER A 2 46.45 -6.62 -0.65
CA SER A 2 45.31 -6.94 0.21
C SER A 2 45.75 -7.99 1.24
N ARG A 3 45.69 -7.68 2.54
CA ARG A 3 45.84 -8.71 3.58
C ARG A 3 44.74 -9.77 3.39
N PRO A 4 45.05 -11.07 3.44
CA PRO A 4 44.02 -12.10 3.41
C PRO A 4 43.04 -11.83 4.56
N LEU A 5 41.75 -11.88 4.25
CA LEU A 5 40.70 -11.75 5.26
C LEU A 5 40.91 -12.86 6.31
N PRO A 6 40.67 -12.59 7.61
CA PRO A 6 40.76 -13.61 8.64
C PRO A 6 39.87 -14.78 8.24
N GLN A 7 40.46 -15.97 8.10
CA GLN A 7 39.68 -17.19 7.92
C GLN A 7 38.89 -17.36 9.21
N LEU A 8 37.57 -17.18 9.12
CA LEU A 8 36.64 -17.62 10.14
C LEU A 8 36.95 -19.10 10.35
N GLY A 9 37.58 -19.43 11.48
CA GLY A 9 37.90 -20.81 11.82
C GLY A 9 36.59 -21.58 11.84
N GLY A 10 36.33 -22.34 10.77
CA GLY A 10 35.10 -23.10 10.61
C GLY A 10 34.87 -23.89 11.89
N ASN A 11 33.71 -23.69 12.51
CA ASN A 11 33.39 -24.36 13.76
C ASN A 11 33.56 -25.86 13.52
N ARG A 12 34.43 -26.52 14.29
CA ARG A 12 34.84 -27.92 14.04
C ARG A 12 33.62 -28.84 13.89
N GLU A 13 32.57 -28.56 14.63
CA GLU A 13 31.26 -29.21 14.59
C GLU A 13 30.59 -29.12 13.21
N THR A 14 30.66 -27.97 12.53
CA THR A 14 30.10 -27.79 11.18
C THR A 14 30.80 -28.69 10.16
N LEU A 15 32.12 -28.86 10.26
CA LEU A 15 32.90 -29.73 9.36
C LEU A 15 32.63 -31.21 9.60
N GLU A 16 32.38 -31.60 10.85
CA GLU A 16 32.04 -32.99 11.21
C GLU A 16 30.69 -33.41 10.60
N ILE A 17 29.72 -32.48 10.50
CA ILE A 17 28.40 -32.73 9.90
C ILE A 17 28.42 -32.57 8.37
N LEU A 18 29.29 -31.71 7.83
CA LEU A 18 29.36 -31.41 6.40
C LEU A 18 29.64 -32.66 5.55
N ASN A 19 30.60 -33.50 5.95
CA ASN A 19 31.00 -34.65 5.15
C ASN A 19 29.87 -35.70 4.98
N PRO A 20 29.17 -36.14 6.05
CA PRO A 20 27.97 -36.97 5.90
C PRO A 20 26.90 -36.32 5.03
N PHE A 21 26.68 -35.00 5.17
CA PHE A 21 25.68 -34.29 4.38
C PHE A 21 26.04 -34.26 2.88
N LEU A 22 27.31 -34.01 2.54
CA LEU A 22 27.81 -34.09 1.17
C LEU A 22 27.67 -35.50 0.57
N GLN A 23 27.87 -36.55 1.37
CA GLN A 23 27.64 -37.93 0.91
C GLN A 23 26.17 -38.16 0.57
N VAL A 24 25.23 -37.59 1.34
CA VAL A 24 23.79 -37.64 1.02
C VAL A 24 23.49 -36.91 -0.28
N LEU A 25 24.04 -35.71 -0.48
CA LEU A 25 23.83 -34.94 -1.72
C LEU A 25 24.41 -35.64 -2.95
N ARG A 26 25.56 -36.28 -2.82
CA ARG A 26 26.21 -37.02 -3.93
C ARG A 26 25.56 -38.37 -4.22
N SER A 27 24.76 -38.89 -3.30
CA SER A 27 24.07 -40.17 -3.47
C SER A 27 22.86 -40.02 -4.38
N ASP A 28 22.64 -41.00 -5.26
CA ASP A 28 21.41 -41.10 -6.07
C ASP A 28 20.20 -41.61 -5.28
N ALA A 29 20.43 -42.10 -4.05
CA ALA A 29 19.39 -42.61 -3.16
C ALA A 29 18.42 -41.48 -2.72
N PRO A 30 17.13 -41.81 -2.49
CA PRO A 30 16.20 -40.85 -1.91
C PRO A 30 16.73 -40.28 -0.59
N ILE A 31 16.64 -38.96 -0.42
CA ILE A 31 17.09 -38.28 0.78
C ILE A 31 16.18 -38.64 1.95
N SER A 32 16.74 -39.22 3.02
CA SER A 32 16.00 -39.60 4.23
C SER A 32 15.87 -38.47 5.26
N ILE A 33 16.56 -37.34 5.04
CA ILE A 33 16.54 -36.17 5.92
C ILE A 33 15.17 -35.49 5.82
N PRO A 34 14.52 -35.10 6.94
CA PRO A 34 13.29 -34.32 6.91
C PRO A 34 13.45 -33.04 6.08
N LEU A 35 12.44 -32.69 5.27
CA LEU A 35 12.54 -31.60 4.30
C LEU A 35 12.89 -30.25 4.93
N ASP A 36 12.35 -29.94 6.11
CA ASP A 36 12.66 -28.68 6.81
C ASP A 36 14.10 -28.65 7.31
N THR A 37 14.61 -29.78 7.82
CA THR A 37 16.02 -29.94 8.19
C THR A 37 16.92 -29.81 6.97
N LEU A 38 16.54 -30.40 5.84
CA LEU A 38 17.29 -30.31 4.59
C LEU A 38 17.38 -28.85 4.10
N LYS A 39 16.26 -28.12 4.08
CA LYS A 39 16.23 -26.69 3.69
C LYS A 39 17.08 -25.84 4.63
N GLY A 40 16.96 -26.04 5.94
CA GLY A 40 17.75 -25.33 6.94
C GLY A 40 19.26 -25.61 6.80
N ALA A 41 19.63 -26.87 6.54
CA ALA A 41 21.02 -27.27 6.33
C ALA A 41 21.62 -26.63 5.08
N LEU A 42 20.88 -26.58 3.96
CA LEU A 42 21.35 -25.93 2.72
C LEU A 42 21.69 -24.46 2.95
N GLY A 43 20.75 -23.69 3.53
CA GLY A 43 20.97 -22.27 3.82
C GLY A 43 22.10 -22.04 4.84
N HIS A 44 22.19 -22.89 5.87
CA HIS A 44 23.24 -22.80 6.89
C HIS A 44 24.64 -23.06 6.33
N PHE A 45 24.85 -24.18 5.64
CA PHE A 45 26.16 -24.52 5.07
C PHE A 45 26.57 -23.51 4.01
N LEU A 46 25.65 -23.06 3.14
CA LEU A 46 25.96 -22.06 2.12
C LEU A 46 26.44 -20.72 2.73
N ALA A 47 25.88 -20.32 3.87
CA ALA A 47 26.27 -19.10 4.57
C ALA A 47 27.53 -19.23 5.44
N THR A 48 27.92 -20.46 5.80
CA THR A 48 29.00 -20.70 6.78
C THR A 48 30.30 -21.14 6.11
N LEU A 49 30.23 -21.86 5.00
CA LEU A 49 31.41 -22.31 4.27
C LEU A 49 32.07 -21.16 3.50
N ASP A 50 33.38 -21.29 3.28
CA ASP A 50 34.24 -20.39 2.51
C ASP A 50 35.29 -21.21 1.73
N GLY A 51 35.93 -20.61 0.72
CA GLY A 51 37.03 -21.26 0.00
C GLY A 51 36.63 -22.57 -0.69
N GLU A 52 37.54 -23.52 -0.84
CA GLU A 52 37.30 -24.76 -1.62
C GLU A 52 36.10 -25.59 -1.15
N GLN A 53 35.75 -25.50 0.15
CA GLN A 53 34.60 -26.20 0.71
C GLN A 53 33.28 -25.62 0.19
N LEU A 54 33.19 -24.30 0.06
CA LEU A 54 32.03 -23.62 -0.53
C LEU A 54 31.89 -23.99 -2.01
N ASP A 55 33.01 -24.00 -2.76
CA ASP A 55 33.02 -24.40 -4.17
C ASP A 55 32.51 -25.83 -4.37
N SER A 56 33.01 -26.78 -3.57
CA SER A 56 32.55 -28.17 -3.60
C SER A 56 31.08 -28.26 -3.25
N PHE A 57 30.65 -27.57 -2.18
CA PHE A 57 29.27 -27.62 -1.70
C PHE A 57 28.27 -27.10 -2.74
N VAL A 58 28.57 -25.96 -3.38
CA VAL A 58 27.74 -25.40 -4.47
C VAL A 58 27.67 -26.37 -5.66
N THR A 59 28.80 -26.97 -6.03
CA THR A 59 28.86 -27.95 -7.13
C THR A 59 28.02 -29.20 -6.81
N ASP A 60 28.10 -29.69 -5.58
CA ASP A 60 27.37 -30.86 -5.09
C ASP A 60 25.85 -30.60 -5.07
N ILE A 61 25.39 -29.42 -4.61
CA ILE A 61 23.98 -29.01 -4.66
C ILE A 61 23.46 -29.04 -6.10
N LEU A 62 24.18 -28.41 -7.02
CA LEU A 62 23.72 -28.24 -8.41
C LEU A 62 23.75 -29.54 -9.22
N SER A 63 24.60 -30.49 -8.83
CA SER A 63 24.75 -31.79 -9.48
C SER A 63 23.91 -32.90 -8.84
N SER A 64 23.33 -32.66 -7.65
CA SER A 64 22.60 -33.67 -6.88
C SER A 64 21.20 -33.96 -7.45
N LYS A 65 21.07 -35.06 -8.19
CA LYS A 65 19.77 -35.49 -8.73
C LYS A 65 18.76 -35.85 -7.62
N SER A 66 19.22 -36.45 -6.53
CA SER A 66 18.36 -36.83 -5.39
C SER A 66 17.80 -35.59 -4.69
N LEU A 67 18.57 -34.51 -4.60
CA LEU A 67 18.11 -33.23 -4.05
C LEU A 67 16.99 -32.61 -4.88
N TRP A 68 17.16 -32.54 -6.21
CA TRP A 68 16.15 -31.97 -7.12
C TRP A 68 14.89 -32.84 -7.26
N ARG A 69 14.98 -34.14 -6.94
CA ARG A 69 13.79 -35.00 -6.77
C ARG A 69 13.11 -34.79 -5.42
N ALA A 70 13.88 -34.54 -4.36
CA ALA A 70 13.35 -34.39 -3.00
C ALA A 70 12.70 -33.01 -2.76
N LEU A 71 13.23 -31.96 -3.39
CA LEU A 71 12.74 -30.59 -3.28
C LEU A 71 12.29 -30.10 -4.65
N SER A 72 11.11 -29.46 -4.69
CA SER A 72 10.69 -28.70 -5.85
C SER A 72 11.69 -27.58 -6.16
N PRO A 73 11.74 -27.08 -7.40
CA PRO A 73 12.55 -25.93 -7.74
C PRO A 73 12.32 -24.71 -6.82
N SER A 74 11.05 -24.48 -6.46
CA SER A 74 10.64 -23.50 -5.45
C SER A 74 11.25 -23.77 -4.07
N GLY A 75 11.26 -25.03 -3.66
CA GLY A 75 11.83 -25.48 -2.40
C GLY A 75 13.33 -25.23 -2.30
N ILE A 76 14.06 -25.33 -3.42
CA ILE A 76 15.49 -25.00 -3.47
C ILE A 76 15.72 -23.49 -3.35
N ALA A 77 14.97 -22.67 -4.09
CA ALA A 77 15.07 -21.23 -3.98
C ALA A 77 14.84 -20.75 -2.53
N GLU A 78 13.78 -21.26 -1.87
CA GLU A 78 13.48 -20.96 -0.46
C GLU A 78 14.53 -21.51 0.52
N ALA A 79 15.17 -22.64 0.21
CA ALA A 79 16.27 -23.16 1.04
C ALA A 79 17.53 -22.29 0.97
N VAL A 80 17.79 -21.70 -0.19
CA VAL A 80 18.97 -20.86 -0.45
C VAL A 80 18.78 -19.42 0.03
N ARG A 81 17.54 -18.91 -0.02
CA ARG A 81 17.16 -17.54 0.36
C ARG A 81 17.75 -17.03 1.67
N PRO A 82 17.80 -17.79 2.78
CA PRO A 82 18.34 -17.26 4.04
C PRO A 82 19.86 -17.00 4.01
N ALA A 83 20.59 -17.62 3.07
CA ALA A 83 22.05 -17.66 3.13
C ALA A 83 22.74 -16.28 3.06
N PRO A 84 22.36 -15.34 2.16
CA PRO A 84 22.99 -14.01 2.11
C PRO A 84 22.80 -13.20 3.41
N VAL A 85 21.60 -13.25 4.01
CA VAL A 85 21.31 -12.57 5.29
C VAL A 85 22.13 -13.17 6.44
N VAL A 86 22.20 -14.50 6.51
CA VAL A 86 22.99 -15.21 7.53
C VAL A 86 24.48 -14.92 7.34
N LYS A 87 24.99 -14.90 6.11
CA LYS A 87 26.39 -14.55 5.81
C LYS A 87 26.72 -13.13 6.28
N ALA A 88 25.89 -12.15 5.92
CA ALA A 88 26.05 -10.76 6.33
C ALA A 88 26.05 -10.63 7.86
N ARG A 89 25.15 -11.37 8.55
CA ARG A 89 25.08 -11.40 10.01
C ARG A 89 26.33 -12.01 10.64
N ASN A 90 26.84 -13.12 10.10
CA ASN A 90 28.03 -13.80 10.61
C ASN A 90 29.31 -12.96 10.47
N LEU A 91 29.39 -12.10 9.45
CA LEU A 91 30.53 -11.22 9.22
C LEU A 91 30.50 -9.92 10.07
N LYS A 92 29.35 -9.53 10.62
CA LYS A 92 29.22 -8.28 11.41
C LYS A 92 30.08 -8.24 12.68
N PRO A 93 30.13 -9.29 13.53
CA PRO A 93 30.91 -9.28 14.78
C PRO A 93 32.40 -9.04 14.55
N ASP A 94 32.96 -9.59 13.48
CA ASP A 94 34.40 -9.51 13.17
C ASP A 94 34.84 -8.13 12.65
N LEU A 95 33.87 -7.27 12.32
CA LEU A 95 34.09 -5.97 11.70
C LEU A 95 33.81 -4.78 12.62
N LYS A 96 33.60 -5.03 13.93
CA LYS A 96 33.05 -4.03 14.88
C LYS A 96 33.93 -2.78 15.13
N ASP A 97 35.21 -2.77 14.79
CA ASP A 97 36.13 -1.70 15.22
C ASP A 97 36.69 -0.78 14.11
N GLY A 98 35.84 -0.18 13.27
CA GLY A 98 36.35 0.88 12.41
C GLY A 98 35.34 1.65 11.58
N TRP A 99 35.72 2.87 11.20
CA TRP A 99 34.95 3.81 10.36
C TRP A 99 34.58 3.22 8.97
N PHE A 100 35.21 2.11 8.58
CA PHE A 100 35.00 1.39 7.30
C PHE A 100 34.32 0.03 7.46
N SER A 101 33.68 -0.26 8.61
CA SER A 101 33.04 -1.57 8.86
C SER A 101 32.01 -1.94 7.78
N ARG A 102 31.21 -0.97 7.31
CA ARG A 102 30.24 -1.17 6.22
C ARG A 102 30.88 -1.52 4.88
N ASP A 103 31.96 -0.85 4.50
CA ASP A 103 32.64 -1.14 3.23
C ASP A 103 33.36 -2.49 3.27
N LYS A 104 33.99 -2.82 4.41
CA LYS A 104 34.60 -4.14 4.63
C LYS A 104 33.55 -5.26 4.59
N LEU A 105 32.39 -5.07 5.22
CA LEU A 105 31.27 -6.02 5.19
C LEU A 105 30.80 -6.23 3.75
N GLY A 106 30.55 -5.13 3.03
CA GLY A 106 30.16 -5.19 1.62
C GLY A 106 31.20 -5.95 0.78
N LYS A 107 32.49 -5.66 0.95
CA LYS A 107 33.56 -6.34 0.22
C LYS A 107 33.62 -7.84 0.52
N ALA A 108 33.48 -8.25 1.78
CA ALA A 108 33.49 -9.65 2.17
C ALA A 108 32.27 -10.40 1.61
N CYS A 109 31.07 -9.82 1.72
CA CYS A 109 29.85 -10.39 1.13
C CYS A 109 29.95 -10.51 -0.40
N ARG A 110 30.52 -9.51 -1.08
CA ARG A 110 30.77 -9.54 -2.54
C ARG A 110 31.70 -10.69 -2.93
N SER A 111 32.81 -10.84 -2.22
CA SER A 111 33.77 -11.92 -2.48
C SER A 111 33.14 -13.31 -2.29
N TRP A 112 32.29 -13.47 -1.27
CA TRP A 112 31.55 -14.72 -1.04
C TRP A 112 30.55 -15.01 -2.16
N LEU A 113 29.80 -14.00 -2.61
CA LEU A 113 28.83 -14.16 -3.69
C LEU A 113 29.50 -14.47 -5.04
N GLU A 114 30.63 -13.79 -5.34
CA GLU A 114 31.46 -14.04 -6.52
C GLU A 114 32.00 -15.48 -6.56
N GLN A 115 32.38 -15.98 -5.39
CA GLN A 115 32.84 -17.36 -5.25
C GLN A 115 31.72 -18.37 -5.55
N ILE A 116 30.53 -18.18 -4.96
CA ILE A 116 29.37 -19.02 -5.23
C ILE A 116 29.04 -19.02 -6.73
N PHE A 117 29.01 -17.84 -7.35
CA PHE A 117 28.73 -17.69 -8.78
C PHE A 117 29.78 -18.38 -9.66
N SER A 118 31.05 -18.29 -9.28
CA SER A 118 32.14 -18.98 -9.98
C SER A 118 32.03 -20.50 -9.87
N ALA A 119 31.66 -21.01 -8.69
CA ALA A 119 31.46 -22.43 -8.47
C ALA A 119 30.24 -22.97 -9.24
N SER A 120 29.13 -22.23 -9.24
CA SER A 120 27.91 -22.64 -9.95
C SER A 120 28.09 -22.67 -11.46
N LYS A 121 28.86 -21.74 -12.04
CA LYS A 121 29.22 -21.75 -13.48
C LYS A 121 29.99 -23.01 -13.88
N LYS A 122 30.83 -23.56 -12.99
CA LYS A 122 31.57 -24.81 -13.26
C LYS A 122 30.62 -26.02 -13.34
N ALA A 123 29.53 -26.02 -12.57
CA ALA A 123 28.60 -27.14 -12.48
C ALA A 123 27.72 -27.32 -13.73
N LYS A 124 27.50 -26.27 -14.53
CA LYS A 124 26.70 -26.28 -15.79
C LYS A 124 25.32 -26.96 -15.64
N SER A 125 24.63 -26.67 -14.54
CA SER A 125 23.32 -27.26 -14.25
C SER A 125 22.20 -26.35 -14.77
N GLU A 126 21.23 -26.92 -15.49
CA GLU A 126 20.02 -26.21 -15.94
C GLU A 126 19.14 -25.74 -14.76
N ASN A 127 19.33 -26.35 -13.59
CA ASN A 127 18.63 -26.01 -12.35
C ASN A 127 19.29 -24.83 -11.59
N ALA A 128 20.46 -24.35 -12.05
CA ALA A 128 21.16 -23.25 -11.41
C ALA A 128 20.31 -21.97 -11.33
N VAL A 129 19.38 -21.75 -12.25
CA VAL A 129 18.47 -20.59 -12.22
C VAL A 129 17.66 -20.50 -10.92
N TYR A 130 17.19 -21.63 -10.38
CA TYR A 130 16.41 -21.62 -9.13
C TYR A 130 17.27 -21.36 -7.90
N PHE A 131 18.51 -21.87 -7.93
CA PHE A 131 19.52 -21.57 -6.93
C PHE A 131 19.86 -20.07 -6.94
N TYR A 132 20.04 -19.48 -8.13
CA TYR A 132 20.26 -18.04 -8.29
C TYR A 132 19.07 -17.19 -7.87
N ILE A 133 17.83 -17.59 -8.19
CA ILE A 133 16.62 -16.90 -7.71
C ILE A 133 16.64 -16.85 -6.17
N GLY A 134 16.91 -17.97 -5.50
CA GLY A 134 17.04 -18.00 -4.05
C GLY A 134 18.11 -17.03 -3.53
N LEU A 135 19.29 -17.00 -4.16
CA LEU A 135 20.34 -16.04 -3.80
C LEU A 135 19.88 -14.60 -3.98
N LEU A 136 19.29 -14.25 -5.13
CA LEU A 136 18.82 -12.88 -5.40
C LEU A 136 17.77 -12.44 -4.38
N THR A 137 16.78 -13.28 -4.08
CA THR A 137 15.79 -13.00 -3.02
C THR A 137 16.47 -12.76 -1.68
N GLY A 138 17.44 -13.60 -1.31
CA GLY A 138 18.20 -13.43 -0.08
C GLY A 138 19.06 -12.16 -0.05
N THR A 139 19.55 -11.70 -1.20
CA THR A 139 20.29 -10.44 -1.29
C THR A 139 19.39 -9.22 -1.10
N ASP A 140 18.13 -9.29 -1.53
CA ASP A 140 17.12 -8.25 -1.29
C ASP A 140 16.71 -8.19 0.19
N ASP A 141 16.60 -9.34 0.86
CA ASP A 141 16.32 -9.41 2.31
C ASP A 141 17.47 -8.82 3.17
N ALA A 142 18.67 -8.66 2.60
CA ALA A 142 19.87 -8.14 3.25
C ALA A 142 20.13 -6.66 2.88
N GLU A 143 19.17 -5.79 3.21
CA GLU A 143 19.13 -4.37 2.82
C GLU A 143 20.37 -3.54 3.20
N ASP A 144 21.15 -3.99 4.19
CA ASP A 144 22.33 -3.28 4.68
C ASP A 144 23.62 -3.55 3.89
N VAL A 145 23.56 -4.42 2.88
CA VAL A 145 24.72 -4.83 2.08
C VAL A 145 24.59 -4.35 0.63
N LYS A 146 25.65 -3.67 0.15
CA LYS A 146 25.79 -3.35 -1.28
C LYS A 146 26.48 -4.49 -2.02
N TRP A 147 25.69 -5.33 -2.67
CA TRP A 147 26.14 -6.55 -3.35
C TRP A 147 26.90 -6.32 -4.66
N GLY A 148 26.77 -5.15 -5.32
CA GLY A 148 27.59 -4.76 -6.47
C GLY A 148 27.65 -5.78 -7.62
N GLN A 149 28.79 -5.82 -8.34
CA GLN A 149 28.96 -6.62 -9.57
C GLN A 149 28.57 -8.11 -9.46
N PRO A 150 28.93 -8.86 -8.39
CA PRO A 150 28.55 -10.28 -8.33
C PRO A 150 27.05 -10.54 -8.33
N ARG A 151 26.24 -9.62 -7.78
CA ARG A 151 24.77 -9.71 -7.89
C ARG A 151 24.33 -9.47 -9.33
N GLU A 152 24.91 -8.47 -9.98
CA GLU A 152 24.63 -8.15 -11.38
C GLU A 152 24.95 -9.33 -12.31
N ASP A 153 26.06 -10.03 -12.08
CA ASP A 153 26.45 -11.20 -12.85
C ASP A 153 25.45 -12.37 -12.67
N ILE A 154 24.91 -12.53 -11.45
CA ILE A 154 23.85 -13.51 -11.18
C ILE A 154 22.55 -13.11 -11.89
N GLU A 155 22.17 -11.84 -11.86
CA GLU A 155 21.00 -11.32 -12.57
C GLU A 155 21.11 -11.59 -14.08
N GLU A 156 22.28 -11.35 -14.69
CA GLU A 156 22.55 -11.64 -16.10
C GLU A 156 22.42 -13.13 -16.43
N GLU A 157 22.99 -14.00 -15.59
CA GLU A 157 22.89 -15.45 -15.78
C GLU A 157 21.43 -15.94 -15.65
N VAL A 158 20.67 -15.38 -14.72
CA VAL A 158 19.23 -15.64 -14.59
C VAL A 158 18.49 -15.20 -15.85
N VAL A 159 18.77 -14.02 -16.39
CA VAL A 159 18.17 -13.53 -17.64
C VAL A 159 18.50 -14.46 -18.83
N VAL A 160 19.73 -14.94 -18.92
CA VAL A 160 20.12 -15.92 -19.96
C VAL A 160 19.30 -17.21 -19.82
N ALA A 161 19.27 -17.80 -18.61
CA ALA A 161 18.51 -19.02 -18.35
C ALA A 161 17.00 -18.86 -18.61
N LEU A 162 16.43 -17.70 -18.26
CA LEU A 162 15.04 -17.37 -18.57
C LEU A 162 14.80 -17.27 -20.07
N SER A 163 15.74 -16.69 -20.83
CA SER A 163 15.61 -16.58 -22.28
C SER A 163 15.53 -17.95 -22.97
N GLU A 164 16.32 -18.93 -22.50
CA GLU A 164 16.32 -20.28 -23.05
C GLU A 164 15.03 -21.03 -22.75
N ARG A 165 14.45 -20.79 -21.56
CA ARG A 165 13.20 -21.42 -21.11
C ARG A 165 11.95 -20.79 -21.70
N LEU A 166 11.92 -19.47 -21.85
CA LEU A 166 10.79 -18.74 -22.44
C LEU A 166 10.75 -18.88 -23.97
N TYR A 167 11.91 -19.08 -24.60
CA TYR A 167 12.04 -19.20 -26.06
C TYR A 167 12.82 -20.48 -26.43
N PRO A 168 12.25 -21.67 -26.14
CA PRO A 168 12.93 -22.92 -26.45
C PRO A 168 13.24 -22.97 -27.93
N ARG A 169 14.51 -23.20 -28.28
CA ARG A 169 14.91 -23.35 -29.68
C ARG A 169 14.12 -24.52 -30.29
N PRO A 170 13.57 -24.38 -31.51
CA PRO A 170 12.93 -25.49 -32.20
C PRO A 170 13.99 -26.58 -32.43
N SER A 171 14.01 -27.59 -31.56
CA SER A 171 14.90 -28.75 -31.71
C SER A 171 14.48 -29.52 -32.96
N ARG A 172 15.46 -30.03 -33.71
CA ARG A 172 15.23 -30.84 -34.92
C ARG A 172 14.63 -32.23 -34.64
N HIS A 173 14.42 -32.59 -33.37
CA HIS A 173 13.83 -33.86 -32.96
C HIS A 173 12.29 -33.75 -32.92
N SER A 174 11.62 -34.82 -33.35
CA SER A 174 10.19 -34.82 -33.69
C SER A 174 9.31 -34.27 -32.55
N GLU A 175 8.32 -33.45 -32.88
CA GLU A 175 7.36 -32.84 -31.94
C GLU A 175 6.67 -33.84 -30.99
N LYS A 176 6.69 -35.14 -31.34
CA LYS A 176 6.06 -36.22 -30.56
C LYS A 176 6.84 -36.66 -29.33
N GLU A 177 8.17 -36.56 -29.31
CA GLU A 177 8.97 -36.92 -28.13
C GLU A 177 8.89 -35.84 -27.04
N LYS A 178 8.79 -34.57 -27.44
CA LYS A 178 8.67 -33.43 -26.51
C LYS A 178 7.38 -33.44 -25.68
N ALA A 179 6.25 -33.81 -26.27
CA ALA A 179 4.96 -33.78 -25.56
C ALA A 179 4.93 -34.71 -24.33
N LYS A 180 5.74 -35.78 -24.31
CA LYS A 180 5.74 -36.77 -23.23
C LYS A 180 6.76 -36.48 -22.12
N GLU A 181 7.84 -35.76 -22.42
CA GLU A 181 8.83 -35.34 -21.41
C GLU A 181 8.43 -34.05 -20.67
N THR A 182 7.55 -33.23 -21.24
CA THR A 182 7.20 -31.92 -20.64
C THR A 182 6.12 -32.03 -19.55
N GLU A 183 5.40 -33.15 -19.45
CA GLU A 183 4.30 -33.29 -18.47
C GLU A 183 4.75 -33.60 -17.04
N ASP A 184 5.95 -34.17 -16.82
CA ASP A 184 6.19 -34.85 -15.53
C ASP A 184 6.87 -34.03 -14.41
N GLU A 185 7.79 -33.06 -14.59
CA GLU A 185 8.53 -32.55 -13.40
C GLU A 185 8.99 -31.07 -13.38
N LEU A 186 8.82 -30.27 -14.44
CA LEU A 186 9.37 -28.89 -14.47
C LEU A 186 8.29 -27.81 -14.30
N GLU A 187 8.55 -26.88 -13.38
CA GLU A 187 7.73 -25.69 -13.13
C GLU A 187 7.53 -24.87 -14.44
N PRO A 188 6.31 -24.35 -14.71
CA PRO A 188 6.05 -23.60 -15.94
C PRO A 188 7.03 -22.43 -16.13
N PRO A 189 7.56 -22.19 -17.36
CA PRO A 189 8.53 -21.12 -17.61
C PRO A 189 8.09 -19.73 -17.13
N LEU A 190 6.79 -19.43 -17.19
CA LEU A 190 6.23 -18.17 -16.70
C LEU A 190 6.32 -18.01 -15.19
N GLU A 191 6.13 -19.09 -14.42
CA GLU A 191 6.21 -19.03 -12.97
C GLU A 191 7.67 -18.77 -12.53
N THR A 192 8.62 -19.44 -13.19
CA THR A 192 10.06 -19.18 -12.99
C THR A 192 10.40 -17.72 -13.30
N TYR A 193 9.89 -17.18 -14.42
CA TYR A 193 10.05 -15.77 -14.77
C TYR A 193 9.51 -14.84 -13.68
N CYS A 194 8.29 -15.08 -13.19
CA CYS A 194 7.65 -14.21 -12.22
C CYS A 194 8.41 -14.11 -10.89
N ARG A 195 9.00 -15.23 -10.45
CA ARG A 195 9.83 -15.26 -9.25
C ARG A 195 11.14 -14.51 -9.46
N ALA A 196 11.81 -14.74 -10.60
CA ALA A 196 13.05 -14.07 -10.92
C ALA A 196 12.89 -12.56 -11.13
N ALA A 197 11.88 -12.14 -11.91
CA ALA A 197 11.70 -10.76 -12.35
C ALA A 197 11.52 -9.76 -11.20
N SER A 198 11.04 -10.22 -10.03
CA SER A 198 10.91 -9.35 -8.85
C SER A 198 12.24 -9.00 -8.19
N HIS A 199 13.32 -9.70 -8.55
CA HIS A 199 14.65 -9.59 -7.93
C HIS A 199 15.74 -9.21 -8.95
N VAL A 200 15.39 -9.09 -10.22
CA VAL A 200 16.29 -8.71 -11.32
C VAL A 200 16.01 -7.26 -11.69
N ASP A 201 17.06 -6.47 -11.88
CA ASP A 201 16.92 -5.09 -12.30
C ASP A 201 16.16 -4.98 -13.64
N ALA A 202 15.21 -4.03 -13.70
CA ALA A 202 14.36 -3.81 -14.87
C ALA A 202 15.19 -3.56 -16.15
N ALA A 203 16.36 -2.92 -16.04
CA ALA A 203 17.23 -2.67 -17.18
C ALA A 203 17.76 -3.96 -17.80
N ARG A 204 18.04 -4.99 -16.99
CA ARG A 204 18.53 -6.32 -17.44
C ARG A 204 17.42 -7.17 -18.01
N LEU A 205 16.20 -7.11 -17.45
CA LEU A 205 15.03 -7.81 -18.00
C LEU A 205 14.73 -7.41 -19.46
N ARG A 206 15.10 -6.19 -19.88
CA ARG A 206 14.92 -5.71 -21.27
C ARG A 206 15.68 -6.52 -22.33
N VAL A 207 16.64 -7.36 -21.94
CA VAL A 207 17.31 -8.28 -22.86
C VAL A 207 16.34 -9.37 -23.36
N LEU A 208 15.29 -9.67 -22.59
CA LEU A 208 14.24 -10.61 -22.98
C LEU A 208 13.26 -9.97 -23.98
N ASP A 209 12.59 -10.80 -24.79
CA ASP A 209 11.49 -10.35 -25.66
C ASP A 209 10.19 -10.19 -24.85
N LEU A 210 10.19 -9.20 -23.97
CA LEU A 210 9.11 -8.91 -23.02
C LEU A 210 7.75 -8.68 -23.71
N ARG A 211 7.75 -8.31 -25.00
CA ARG A 211 6.53 -8.18 -25.81
C ARG A 211 5.82 -9.52 -26.07
N LYS A 212 6.55 -10.63 -25.99
CA LYS A 212 5.95 -11.99 -26.01
C LYS A 212 5.54 -12.46 -24.63
N VAL A 213 6.29 -12.08 -23.59
CA VAL A 213 6.03 -12.50 -22.20
C VAL A 213 4.78 -11.80 -21.64
N GLY A 214 4.65 -10.49 -21.85
CA GLY A 214 3.54 -9.69 -21.34
C GLY A 214 2.15 -10.26 -21.67
N PRO A 215 1.85 -10.57 -22.95
CA PRO A 215 0.57 -11.19 -23.32
C PRO A 215 0.35 -12.57 -22.69
N GLN A 216 1.40 -13.37 -22.50
CA GLN A 216 1.29 -14.68 -21.85
C GLN A 216 0.97 -14.55 -20.36
N LEU A 217 1.65 -13.63 -19.66
CA LEU A 217 1.34 -13.31 -18.25
C LEU A 217 -0.07 -12.76 -18.12
N HIS A 218 -0.44 -11.81 -18.99
CA HIS A 218 -1.78 -11.25 -19.03
C HIS A 218 -2.82 -12.37 -19.16
N ARG A 219 -2.64 -13.31 -20.10
CA ARG A 219 -3.54 -14.45 -20.26
C ARG A 219 -3.59 -15.34 -19.00
N ALA A 220 -2.42 -15.73 -18.49
CA ALA A 220 -2.29 -16.63 -17.35
C ALA A 220 -2.90 -16.06 -16.06
N ILE A 221 -2.80 -14.75 -15.82
CA ILE A 221 -3.44 -14.09 -14.67
C ILE A 221 -4.96 -14.33 -14.73
N PHE A 222 -5.59 -14.02 -15.85
CA PHE A 222 -7.03 -14.19 -15.97
C PHE A 222 -7.45 -15.67 -15.95
N GLU A 223 -6.66 -16.58 -16.52
CA GLU A 223 -6.91 -18.03 -16.40
C GLU A 223 -6.82 -18.51 -14.94
N SER A 224 -5.82 -18.05 -14.18
CA SER A 224 -5.67 -18.37 -12.74
C SER A 224 -6.79 -17.80 -11.86
N LEU A 225 -7.37 -16.67 -12.27
CA LEU A 225 -8.58 -16.09 -11.67
C LEU A 225 -9.88 -16.76 -12.14
N GLY A 226 -9.81 -17.79 -12.99
CA GLY A 226 -10.97 -18.52 -13.49
C GLY A 226 -11.79 -17.76 -14.53
N TYR A 227 -11.18 -16.85 -15.29
CA TYR A 227 -11.84 -16.10 -16.36
C TYR A 227 -11.67 -16.78 -17.73
N PRO A 228 -12.73 -16.76 -18.58
CA PRO A 228 -12.73 -17.39 -19.90
C PRO A 228 -11.57 -16.91 -20.79
N PRO A 229 -11.14 -17.73 -21.77
CA PRO A 229 -12.00 -18.57 -22.63
C PRO A 229 -12.29 -20.02 -22.19
N LEU A 230 -11.74 -20.54 -21.10
CA LEU A 230 -11.86 -21.97 -20.79
C LEU A 230 -12.96 -22.27 -19.76
N ALA A 231 -13.72 -23.35 -20.00
CA ALA A 231 -14.57 -24.02 -19.01
C ALA A 231 -13.70 -24.76 -17.99
N VAL A 232 -12.76 -24.05 -17.35
CA VAL A 232 -11.88 -24.62 -16.34
C VAL A 232 -12.75 -25.03 -15.16
N ASP A 233 -12.50 -26.23 -14.66
CA ASP A 233 -13.05 -26.70 -13.41
C ASP A 233 -12.74 -25.67 -12.30
N ARG A 234 -13.79 -25.08 -11.72
CA ARG A 234 -13.68 -24.03 -10.69
C ARG A 234 -12.86 -24.48 -9.47
N THR A 235 -12.64 -25.79 -9.31
CA THR A 235 -11.83 -26.37 -8.24
C THR A 235 -10.31 -26.18 -8.41
N LYS A 236 -9.83 -25.70 -9.56
CA LYS A 236 -8.40 -25.53 -9.87
C LYS A 236 -7.88 -24.09 -9.83
N MET A 237 -8.54 -23.18 -9.13
CA MET A 237 -8.04 -21.80 -9.01
C MET A 237 -6.76 -21.76 -8.18
N ASP A 238 -5.66 -21.27 -8.77
CA ASP A 238 -4.42 -21.00 -8.04
C ASP A 238 -4.26 -19.49 -7.82
N LEU A 239 -4.83 -19.02 -6.72
CA LEU A 239 -4.81 -17.61 -6.35
C LEU A 239 -3.40 -17.12 -5.97
N LYS A 240 -2.52 -18.04 -5.52
CA LYS A 240 -1.12 -17.70 -5.22
C LYS A 240 -0.35 -17.45 -6.52
N LEU A 241 -0.59 -18.28 -7.53
CA LEU A 241 -0.05 -18.10 -8.86
C LEU A 241 -0.53 -16.78 -9.49
N ALA A 242 -1.81 -16.41 -9.35
CA ALA A 242 -2.32 -15.12 -9.84
C ALA A 242 -1.50 -13.92 -9.31
N LYS A 243 -1.16 -13.94 -8.02
CA LYS A 243 -0.34 -12.89 -7.38
C LYS A 243 1.10 -12.90 -7.89
N ALA A 244 1.70 -14.08 -8.11
CA ALA A 244 3.04 -14.19 -8.69
C ALA A 244 3.07 -13.67 -10.14
N LEU A 245 2.11 -14.09 -10.96
CA LEU A 245 1.95 -13.66 -12.35
C LEU A 245 1.75 -12.14 -12.46
N SER A 246 0.97 -11.55 -11.55
CA SER A 246 0.75 -10.10 -11.49
C SER A 246 2.01 -9.33 -11.16
N ARG A 247 2.84 -9.84 -10.23
CA ARG A 247 4.17 -9.27 -9.97
C ARG A 247 5.07 -9.35 -11.20
N GLY A 248 5.10 -10.49 -11.89
CA GLY A 248 5.84 -10.65 -13.14
C GLY A 248 5.39 -9.68 -14.23
N LEU A 249 4.07 -9.48 -14.40
CA LEU A 249 3.53 -8.53 -15.38
C LEU A 249 3.90 -7.09 -15.02
N SER A 250 3.81 -6.74 -13.73
CA SER A 250 4.20 -5.44 -13.21
C SER A 250 5.66 -5.11 -13.56
N GLN A 251 6.60 -6.02 -13.26
CA GLN A 251 8.02 -5.86 -13.61
C GLN A 251 8.26 -5.82 -15.12
N THR A 252 7.47 -6.56 -15.90
CA THR A 252 7.50 -6.52 -17.36
C THR A 252 7.14 -5.13 -17.89
N LEU A 253 6.10 -4.50 -17.34
CA LEU A 253 5.67 -3.16 -17.74
C LEU A 253 6.70 -2.10 -17.37
N VAL A 254 7.31 -2.19 -16.18
CA VAL A 254 8.39 -1.29 -15.75
C VAL A 254 9.63 -1.41 -16.65
N ALA A 255 10.06 -2.63 -16.95
CA ALA A 255 11.20 -2.85 -17.85
C ALA A 255 10.91 -2.32 -19.27
N LEU A 256 9.69 -2.49 -19.78
CA LEU A 256 9.30 -1.97 -21.09
C LEU A 256 9.19 -0.43 -21.11
N SER A 257 8.69 0.21 -20.04
CA SER A 257 8.56 1.67 -19.95
C SER A 257 9.91 2.39 -19.88
N GLN A 258 10.92 1.74 -19.30
CA GLN A 258 12.30 2.22 -19.31
C GLN A 258 13.02 1.94 -20.64
N GLY A 259 12.37 1.28 -21.60
CA GLY A 259 12.93 0.97 -22.93
C GLY A 259 12.85 2.13 -23.92
N GLY A 260 13.12 1.85 -25.19
CA GLY A 260 12.89 2.82 -26.27
C GLY A 260 11.40 3.04 -26.55
N GLU A 261 11.08 4.05 -27.37
CA GLU A 261 9.72 4.50 -27.70
C GLU A 261 8.75 3.35 -28.07
N ARG A 262 9.20 2.37 -28.86
CA ARG A 262 8.39 1.20 -29.24
C ARG A 262 8.01 0.31 -28.05
N ASN A 263 8.92 0.15 -27.09
CA ASN A 263 8.65 -0.63 -25.87
C ASN A 263 7.74 0.15 -24.92
N GLN A 264 7.93 1.47 -24.83
CA GLN A 264 7.06 2.35 -24.07
C GLN A 264 5.62 2.35 -24.59
N ALA A 265 5.45 2.47 -25.91
CA ALA A 265 4.15 2.35 -26.56
C ALA A 265 3.49 0.99 -26.28
N PHE A 266 4.25 -0.11 -26.40
CA PHE A 266 3.74 -1.43 -26.08
C PHE A 266 3.36 -1.59 -24.60
N ALA A 267 4.17 -1.06 -23.67
CA ALA A 267 3.85 -1.07 -22.24
C ALA A 267 2.54 -0.35 -21.96
N TRP A 268 2.35 0.81 -22.60
CA TRP A 268 1.13 1.60 -22.51
C TRP A 268 -0.10 0.84 -23.00
N ASP A 269 -0.02 0.26 -24.19
CA ASP A 269 -1.10 -0.54 -24.77
C ASP A 269 -1.42 -1.76 -23.91
N ALA A 270 -0.39 -2.44 -23.39
CA ALA A 270 -0.54 -3.60 -22.52
C ALA A 270 -1.19 -3.23 -21.18
N ALA A 271 -0.78 -2.13 -20.56
CA ALA A 271 -1.38 -1.62 -19.32
C ALA A 271 -2.85 -1.23 -19.53
N THR A 272 -3.15 -0.53 -20.63
CA THR A 272 -4.52 -0.14 -21.00
C THR A 272 -5.41 -1.37 -21.22
N ALA A 273 -4.92 -2.36 -21.98
CA ALA A 273 -5.63 -3.61 -22.21
C ALA A 273 -5.87 -4.41 -20.92
N TYR A 274 -4.89 -4.44 -20.01
CA TYR A 274 -5.01 -5.09 -18.71
C TYR A 274 -6.09 -4.43 -17.84
N VAL A 275 -6.07 -3.09 -17.73
CA VAL A 275 -7.06 -2.33 -16.95
C VAL A 275 -8.47 -2.53 -17.52
N ALA A 276 -8.62 -2.44 -18.85
CA ALA A 276 -9.92 -2.67 -19.51
C ALA A 276 -10.46 -4.08 -19.25
N ARG A 277 -9.60 -5.11 -19.29
CA ARG A 277 -10.01 -6.48 -19.00
C ARG A 277 -10.34 -6.68 -17.51
N MET A 278 -9.64 -5.98 -16.62
CA MET A 278 -9.94 -6.02 -15.19
C MET A 278 -11.22 -5.26 -14.84
N LEU A 279 -11.59 -4.25 -15.61
CA LEU A 279 -12.90 -3.61 -15.51
C LEU A 279 -14.04 -4.59 -15.85
N ASP A 280 -13.96 -5.31 -16.99
CA ASP A 280 -14.93 -6.37 -17.34
C ASP A 280 -14.97 -7.48 -16.27
N CYS A 281 -13.82 -7.82 -15.70
CA CYS A 281 -13.70 -8.74 -14.58
C CYS A 281 -14.50 -8.27 -13.36
N GLY A 282 -14.31 -7.01 -12.94
CA GLY A 282 -15.04 -6.36 -11.85
C GLY A 282 -16.54 -6.26 -12.09
N GLU A 283 -16.97 -5.92 -13.30
CA GLU A 283 -18.41 -5.88 -13.64
C GLU A 283 -19.07 -7.26 -13.51
N ARG A 284 -18.38 -8.32 -13.91
CA ARG A 284 -18.90 -9.69 -13.77
C ARG A 284 -19.03 -10.09 -12.31
N PHE A 285 -18.05 -9.71 -11.48
CA PHE A 285 -18.12 -9.93 -10.04
C PHE A 285 -19.32 -9.23 -9.39
N GLN A 286 -19.57 -7.97 -9.77
CA GLN A 286 -20.75 -7.25 -9.29
C GLN A 286 -22.06 -7.93 -9.74
N ARG A 287 -22.16 -8.42 -10.98
CA ARG A 287 -23.33 -9.17 -11.46
C ARG A 287 -23.52 -10.49 -10.72
N GLU A 288 -22.44 -11.17 -10.36
CA GLU A 288 -22.50 -12.39 -9.55
C GLU A 288 -22.99 -12.10 -8.14
N TRP A 289 -22.59 -10.97 -7.55
CA TRP A 289 -23.02 -10.50 -6.22
C TRP A 289 -24.42 -9.90 -6.17
N ALA A 290 -24.94 -9.41 -7.30
CA ALA A 290 -26.33 -8.95 -7.39
C ALA A 290 -27.34 -10.09 -7.18
N LYS A 291 -26.90 -11.35 -7.16
CA LYS A 291 -27.70 -12.50 -6.74
C LYS A 291 -27.97 -12.43 -5.24
N PRO A 292 -29.10 -12.98 -4.75
CA PRO A 292 -29.57 -12.78 -3.37
C PRO A 292 -28.62 -13.30 -2.28
N THR A 293 -27.63 -14.12 -2.64
CA THR A 293 -26.58 -14.61 -1.73
C THR A 293 -25.27 -13.90 -2.04
N ILE A 294 -24.95 -12.87 -1.24
CA ILE A 294 -23.59 -12.31 -1.15
C ILE A 294 -22.66 -13.47 -0.77
N PRO A 295 -21.54 -13.70 -1.48
CA PRO A 295 -20.60 -14.74 -1.10
C PRO A 295 -20.12 -14.51 0.32
N ALA A 296 -20.19 -15.55 1.15
CA ALA A 296 -19.69 -15.48 2.51
C ALA A 296 -18.19 -15.16 2.48
N ALA A 297 -17.70 -14.39 3.46
CA ALA A 297 -16.27 -14.19 3.66
C ALA A 297 -15.57 -15.56 3.75
N GLY A 298 -14.47 -15.72 3.01
CA GLY A 298 -13.74 -17.00 2.90
C GLY A 298 -14.31 -18.00 1.89
N SER A 299 -15.41 -17.70 1.20
CA SER A 299 -15.85 -18.48 0.03
C SER A 299 -14.84 -18.38 -1.11
N ILE A 300 -14.83 -19.36 -2.01
CA ILE A 300 -13.94 -19.37 -3.19
C ILE A 300 -14.18 -18.12 -4.05
N GLU A 301 -15.45 -17.71 -4.21
CA GLU A 301 -15.81 -16.49 -4.93
C GLU A 301 -15.25 -15.23 -4.27
N TRP A 302 -15.31 -15.15 -2.94
CA TRP A 302 -14.73 -14.03 -2.17
C TRP A 302 -13.20 -13.98 -2.34
N GLU A 303 -12.51 -15.11 -2.12
CA GLU A 303 -11.05 -15.18 -2.25
C GLU A 303 -10.59 -14.90 -3.68
N ARG A 304 -11.33 -15.33 -4.70
CA ARG A 304 -11.06 -15.00 -6.10
C ARG A 304 -11.13 -13.50 -6.35
N GLN A 305 -12.11 -12.79 -5.78
CA GLN A 305 -12.22 -11.34 -5.94
C GLN A 305 -11.11 -10.59 -5.20
N LYS A 306 -10.78 -11.05 -3.99
CA LYS A 306 -9.63 -10.52 -3.24
C LYS A 306 -8.33 -10.71 -4.01
N ALA A 307 -8.12 -11.88 -4.61
CA ALA A 307 -6.97 -12.15 -5.47
C ALA A 307 -6.97 -11.30 -6.74
N ALA A 308 -8.14 -11.04 -7.35
CA ALA A 308 -8.26 -10.16 -8.51
C ALA A 308 -7.94 -8.70 -8.15
N LEU A 309 -8.44 -8.19 -7.02
CA LEU A 309 -8.11 -6.85 -6.53
C LEU A 309 -6.61 -6.72 -6.21
N ALA A 310 -6.03 -7.69 -5.51
CA ALA A 310 -4.59 -7.70 -5.22
C ALA A 310 -3.74 -7.78 -6.49
N SER A 311 -4.18 -8.59 -7.48
CA SER A 311 -3.54 -8.66 -8.79
C SER A 311 -3.60 -7.31 -9.52
N PHE A 312 -4.76 -6.67 -9.46
CA PHE A 312 -4.98 -5.36 -10.07
C PHE A 312 -4.08 -4.29 -9.47
N THR A 313 -4.10 -4.10 -8.14
CA THR A 313 -3.29 -3.06 -7.46
C THR A 313 -1.79 -3.30 -7.65
N GLN A 314 -1.35 -4.56 -7.63
CA GLN A 314 0.06 -4.94 -7.86
C GLN A 314 0.57 -4.53 -9.25
N VAL A 315 -0.28 -4.61 -10.27
CA VAL A 315 0.08 -4.22 -11.65
C VAL A 315 -0.10 -2.73 -11.86
N THR A 316 -1.17 -2.13 -11.33
CA THR A 316 -1.48 -0.73 -11.60
C THR A 316 -0.65 0.26 -10.80
N TRP A 317 -0.11 -0.11 -9.63
CA TRP A 317 0.74 0.82 -8.88
C TRP A 317 1.97 1.27 -9.70
N PRO A 318 2.80 0.38 -10.27
CA PRO A 318 3.90 0.83 -11.12
C PRO A 318 3.45 1.52 -12.41
N VAL A 319 2.26 1.20 -12.94
CA VAL A 319 1.68 1.94 -14.07
C VAL A 319 1.37 3.39 -13.66
N VAL A 320 0.88 3.63 -12.45
CA VAL A 320 0.66 4.98 -11.90
C VAL A 320 1.99 5.71 -11.73
N GLU A 321 3.04 5.04 -11.22
CA GLU A 321 4.38 5.63 -11.13
C GLU A 321 4.91 6.06 -12.52
N ILE A 322 4.79 5.19 -13.54
CA ILE A 322 5.15 5.51 -14.93
C ILE A 322 4.34 6.69 -15.48
N MET A 323 3.07 6.82 -15.09
CA MET A 323 2.23 7.96 -15.48
C MET A 323 2.65 9.26 -14.77
N LEU A 324 3.15 9.19 -13.54
CA LEU A 324 3.61 10.36 -12.77
C LEU A 324 4.98 10.88 -13.24
N GLU A 325 5.76 10.08 -13.97
CA GLU A 325 7.04 10.51 -14.51
C GLU A 325 6.91 11.73 -15.46
N PRO A 326 7.78 12.76 -15.32
CA PRO A 326 7.74 13.95 -16.18
C PRO A 326 7.94 13.66 -17.67
N HIS A 327 8.67 12.59 -17.99
CA HIS A 327 9.05 12.18 -19.35
C HIS A 327 8.24 10.99 -19.86
N SER A 328 7.03 10.78 -19.33
CA SER A 328 6.14 9.71 -19.78
C SER A 328 5.86 9.81 -21.28
N TYR A 329 5.88 8.66 -21.97
CA TYR A 329 5.55 8.54 -23.39
C TYR A 329 4.14 9.04 -23.71
N ALA A 330 3.18 8.78 -22.82
CA ALA A 330 1.78 9.08 -23.03
C ALA A 330 1.46 10.57 -22.84
N SER A 331 0.61 11.10 -23.71
CA SER A 331 0.09 12.46 -23.58
C SER A 331 -0.65 12.66 -22.26
N LYS A 332 -0.75 13.91 -21.79
CA LYS A 332 -1.53 14.26 -20.58
C LYS A 332 -2.96 13.73 -20.64
N ARG A 333 -3.58 13.74 -21.83
CA ARG A 333 -4.95 13.24 -22.04
C ARG A 333 -5.04 11.71 -21.92
N GLU A 334 -4.08 10.98 -22.49
CA GLU A 334 -4.04 9.52 -22.38
C GLU A 334 -3.82 9.08 -20.93
N ARG A 335 -2.94 9.76 -20.20
CA ARG A 335 -2.72 9.51 -18.76
C ARG A 335 -3.97 9.71 -17.92
N VAL A 336 -4.68 10.82 -18.12
CA VAL A 336 -5.97 11.05 -17.46
C VAL A 336 -6.97 9.96 -17.85
N GLY A 337 -7.04 9.59 -19.13
CA GLY A 337 -7.92 8.53 -19.60
C GLY A 337 -7.66 7.20 -18.90
N LEU A 338 -6.40 6.75 -18.83
CA LEU A 338 -6.04 5.52 -18.15
C LEU A 338 -6.28 5.60 -16.64
N ALA A 339 -5.94 6.71 -15.99
CA ALA A 339 -6.21 6.94 -14.58
C ALA A 339 -7.72 6.87 -14.27
N SER A 340 -8.58 7.46 -15.10
CA SER A 340 -10.04 7.34 -14.97
C SER A 340 -10.50 5.89 -15.09
N HIS A 341 -9.98 5.12 -16.05
CA HIS A 341 -10.30 3.69 -16.16
C HIS A 341 -9.85 2.90 -14.92
N ILE A 342 -8.68 3.21 -14.35
CA ILE A 342 -8.20 2.59 -13.11
C ILE A 342 -9.16 2.89 -11.95
N VAL A 343 -9.59 4.15 -11.78
CA VAL A 343 -10.56 4.55 -10.74
C VAL A 343 -11.90 3.84 -10.95
N LEU A 344 -12.38 3.72 -12.19
CA LEU A 344 -13.59 2.95 -12.51
C LEU A 344 -13.45 1.49 -12.10
N THR A 345 -12.31 0.85 -12.40
CA THR A 345 -12.02 -0.52 -12.00
C THR A 345 -11.96 -0.67 -10.48
N LEU A 346 -11.32 0.25 -9.75
CA LEU A 346 -11.31 0.25 -8.28
C LEU A 346 -12.72 0.37 -7.69
N GLY A 347 -13.59 1.17 -8.32
CA GLY A 347 -15.01 1.28 -7.96
C GLY A 347 -15.75 -0.05 -8.05
N LYS A 348 -15.39 -0.92 -9.01
CA LYS A 348 -15.95 -2.27 -9.11
C LYS A 348 -15.61 -3.16 -7.92
N PHE A 349 -14.51 -2.88 -7.23
CA PHE A 349 -14.05 -3.59 -6.04
C PHE A 349 -14.34 -2.86 -4.72
N ALA A 350 -15.14 -1.78 -4.74
CA ALA A 350 -15.40 -0.93 -3.58
C ALA A 350 -15.95 -1.69 -2.36
N SER A 351 -16.69 -2.78 -2.56
CA SER A 351 -17.21 -3.60 -1.47
C SER A 351 -16.14 -4.40 -0.71
N LEU A 352 -15.04 -4.77 -1.38
CA LEU A 352 -13.92 -5.45 -0.74
C LEU A 352 -13.05 -4.46 0.03
N ALA A 353 -12.83 -3.26 -0.54
CA ALA A 353 -11.98 -2.25 0.06
C ALA A 353 -12.51 -1.71 1.42
N GLN A 354 -13.80 -1.90 1.70
CA GLN A 354 -14.41 -1.48 2.96
C GLN A 354 -14.18 -2.45 4.12
N ASP A 355 -13.77 -3.68 3.83
CA ASP A 355 -13.50 -4.68 4.86
C ASP A 355 -12.11 -4.45 5.47
N GLN A 356 -12.08 -3.91 6.70
CA GLN A 356 -10.85 -3.55 7.43
C GLN A 356 -9.93 -4.74 7.68
N GLU A 357 -10.45 -5.97 7.68
CA GLU A 357 -9.62 -7.18 7.81
C GLU A 357 -8.82 -7.47 6.53
N THR A 358 -9.29 -6.96 5.39
CA THR A 358 -8.63 -7.07 4.11
C THR A 358 -7.91 -5.77 3.76
N SER A 359 -6.86 -5.43 4.52
CA SER A 359 -5.91 -4.41 4.10
C SER A 359 -5.39 -4.78 2.71
N THR A 360 -5.92 -4.11 1.68
CA THR A 360 -5.54 -4.32 0.28
C THR A 360 -4.34 -3.42 0.02
N GLU A 361 -3.16 -3.99 0.26
CA GLU A 361 -1.89 -3.34 0.06
C GLU A 361 -1.86 -2.62 -1.31
N GLY A 362 -1.60 -1.32 -1.28
CA GLY A 362 -1.53 -0.47 -2.47
C GLY A 362 -2.87 0.08 -3.01
N TYR A 363 -4.04 -0.30 -2.47
CA TYR A 363 -5.33 0.23 -2.96
C TYR A 363 -5.39 1.76 -2.90
N GLU A 364 -5.10 2.32 -1.73
CA GLU A 364 -5.12 3.76 -1.50
C GLU A 364 -4.06 4.47 -2.36
N SER A 365 -2.84 3.91 -2.46
CA SER A 365 -1.78 4.47 -3.28
C SER A 365 -2.18 4.57 -4.75
N VAL A 366 -2.78 3.51 -5.31
CA VAL A 366 -3.28 3.50 -6.69
C VAL A 366 -4.42 4.51 -6.85
N LEU A 367 -5.38 4.54 -5.91
CA LEU A 367 -6.52 5.45 -5.94
C LEU A 367 -6.06 6.91 -5.94
N TYR A 368 -5.33 7.33 -4.93
CA TYR A 368 -4.90 8.72 -4.77
C TYR A 368 -3.93 9.15 -5.87
N GLY A 369 -2.99 8.28 -6.29
CA GLY A 369 -2.11 8.58 -7.41
C GLY A 369 -2.87 8.80 -8.73
N CYS A 370 -3.95 8.06 -8.98
CA CYS A 370 -4.83 8.30 -10.12
C CYS A 370 -5.63 9.61 -9.97
N LEU A 371 -6.16 9.89 -8.78
CA LEU A 371 -6.90 11.14 -8.53
C LEU A 371 -6.01 12.37 -8.69
N ASP A 372 -4.75 12.31 -8.28
CA ASP A 372 -3.76 13.38 -8.50
C ASP A 372 -3.51 13.62 -9.99
N LEU A 373 -3.37 12.55 -10.78
CA LEU A 373 -3.24 12.64 -12.24
C LEU A 373 -4.48 13.27 -12.88
N ILE A 374 -5.67 12.91 -12.44
CA ILE A 374 -6.94 13.48 -12.93
C ILE A 374 -7.05 14.94 -12.50
N ALA A 375 -6.66 15.28 -11.28
CA ALA A 375 -6.74 16.64 -10.76
C ALA A 375 -5.78 17.60 -11.47
N ALA A 376 -4.52 17.18 -11.69
CA ALA A 376 -3.54 17.94 -12.46
C ALA A 376 -3.88 17.97 -13.98
N GLY A 377 -4.60 16.95 -14.42
CA GLY A 377 -4.70 16.49 -15.79
C GLY A 377 -5.94 16.90 -16.57
N GLY A 378 -7.09 16.53 -16.01
CA GLY A 378 -8.34 16.33 -16.73
C GLY A 378 -9.29 17.51 -16.70
N GLY A 379 -9.19 18.36 -15.67
CA GLY A 379 -10.12 19.45 -15.44
C GLY A 379 -11.58 19.00 -15.24
N PRO A 380 -12.54 19.93 -15.19
CA PRO A 380 -13.93 19.60 -14.82
C PRO A 380 -14.61 18.59 -15.73
N LYS A 381 -14.36 18.66 -17.05
CA LYS A 381 -14.97 17.75 -18.03
C LYS A 381 -14.59 16.28 -17.77
N ALA A 382 -13.33 16.01 -17.43
CA ALA A 382 -12.89 14.65 -17.15
C ALA A 382 -13.48 14.12 -15.83
N VAL A 383 -13.56 14.98 -14.81
CA VAL A 383 -14.19 14.64 -13.52
C VAL A 383 -15.67 14.34 -13.69
N ARG A 384 -16.40 15.15 -14.48
CA ARG A 384 -17.79 14.90 -14.83
C ARG A 384 -17.96 13.52 -15.48
N GLN A 385 -17.19 13.24 -16.54
CA GLN A 385 -17.26 11.94 -17.23
C GLN A 385 -16.99 10.78 -16.27
N LEU A 386 -15.98 10.90 -15.41
CA LEU A 386 -15.67 9.88 -14.40
C LEU A 386 -16.84 9.64 -13.45
N LEU A 387 -17.47 10.71 -12.95
CA LEU A 387 -18.61 10.60 -12.03
C LEU A 387 -19.85 10.01 -12.73
N GLU A 388 -20.09 10.36 -14.00
CA GLU A 388 -21.15 9.77 -14.82
C GLU A 388 -20.91 8.27 -15.05
N ASP A 389 -19.68 7.87 -15.37
CA ASP A 389 -19.31 6.47 -15.60
C ASP A 389 -19.36 5.63 -14.31
N LEU A 390 -19.09 6.23 -13.15
CA LEU A 390 -19.26 5.60 -11.83
C LEU A 390 -20.74 5.51 -11.41
N ASN A 391 -21.59 6.43 -11.88
CA ASN A 391 -22.98 6.53 -11.48
C ASN A 391 -23.87 5.52 -12.23
N GLU A 392 -23.78 4.26 -11.81
CA GLU A 392 -24.60 3.19 -12.35
C GLU A 392 -26.10 3.35 -11.99
N PRO A 393 -27.03 2.79 -12.78
CA PRO A 393 -28.47 2.83 -12.46
C PRO A 393 -28.83 2.25 -11.08
N LYS A 394 -27.98 1.37 -10.54
CA LYS A 394 -28.13 0.76 -9.21
C LYS A 394 -26.81 0.85 -8.44
N VAL A 395 -26.55 2.02 -7.86
CA VAL A 395 -25.39 2.23 -6.98
C VAL A 395 -25.60 1.45 -5.66
N SER A 396 -24.71 0.48 -5.40
CA SER A 396 -24.63 -0.20 -4.10
C SER A 396 -24.12 0.73 -3.01
N ASP A 397 -24.36 0.41 -1.74
CA ASP A 397 -23.89 1.28 -0.64
C ASP A 397 -22.36 1.44 -0.66
N SER A 398 -21.64 0.35 -0.94
CA SER A 398 -20.18 0.40 -1.03
C SER A 398 -19.69 1.28 -2.19
N LEU A 399 -20.31 1.16 -3.37
CA LEU A 399 -19.98 2.01 -4.51
C LEU A 399 -20.34 3.48 -4.24
N ALA A 400 -21.45 3.76 -3.55
CA ALA A 400 -21.78 5.12 -3.15
C ALA A 400 -20.70 5.72 -2.24
N GLY A 401 -20.21 4.96 -1.26
CA GLY A 401 -19.10 5.39 -0.41
C GLY A 401 -17.85 5.71 -1.22
N PHE A 402 -17.51 4.85 -2.20
CA PHE A 402 -16.39 5.09 -3.11
C PHE A 402 -16.57 6.35 -3.97
N ILE A 403 -17.75 6.57 -4.56
CA ILE A 403 -18.06 7.78 -5.34
C ILE A 403 -17.90 9.03 -4.48
N LEU A 404 -18.36 9.00 -3.23
CA LEU A 404 -18.27 10.13 -2.31
C LEU A 404 -16.81 10.43 -1.94
N ILE A 405 -15.95 9.42 -1.76
CA ILE A 405 -14.50 9.59 -1.55
C ILE A 405 -13.86 10.23 -2.79
N VAL A 406 -14.15 9.71 -3.99
CA VAL A 406 -13.63 10.29 -5.25
C VAL A 406 -14.07 11.75 -5.40
N ALA A 407 -15.34 12.04 -5.10
CA ALA A 407 -15.87 13.39 -5.17
C ALA A 407 -15.24 14.34 -4.13
N GLU A 408 -14.95 13.84 -2.93
CA GLU A 408 -14.28 14.63 -1.89
C GLU A 408 -12.88 15.07 -2.35
N GLN A 409 -12.09 14.13 -2.89
CA GLN A 409 -10.74 14.43 -3.36
C GLN A 409 -10.72 15.35 -4.58
N LEU A 410 -11.74 15.28 -5.43
CA LEU A 410 -11.85 16.07 -6.65
C LEU A 410 -12.76 17.30 -6.51
N ILE A 411 -13.16 17.66 -5.28
CA ILE A 411 -14.23 18.65 -5.01
C ILE A 411 -14.05 19.98 -5.75
N ARG A 412 -12.81 20.45 -5.91
CA ARG A 412 -12.48 21.73 -6.57
C ARG A 412 -12.65 21.71 -8.09
N LEU A 413 -12.82 20.52 -8.67
CA LEU A 413 -12.97 20.30 -10.11
C LEU A 413 -14.37 19.81 -10.48
N ILE A 414 -15.21 19.50 -9.50
CA ILE A 414 -16.60 19.11 -9.75
C ILE A 414 -17.38 20.36 -10.15
N ASP A 415 -18.02 20.32 -11.31
CA ASP A 415 -18.92 21.37 -11.73
C ASP A 415 -20.29 21.28 -11.05
N ALA A 416 -21.08 22.36 -11.14
CA ALA A 416 -22.36 22.47 -10.47
C ALA A 416 -23.39 21.39 -10.89
N GLU A 417 -23.30 20.90 -12.14
CA GLU A 417 -24.21 19.88 -12.68
C GLU A 417 -23.92 18.52 -12.05
N SER A 418 -22.65 18.07 -12.08
CA SER A 418 -22.25 16.82 -11.41
C SER A 418 -22.47 16.87 -9.90
N MET A 419 -22.26 18.03 -9.26
CA MET A 419 -22.56 18.21 -7.84
C MET A 419 -24.06 18.02 -7.56
N ARG A 420 -24.93 18.67 -8.33
CA ARG A 420 -26.39 18.63 -8.16
C ARG A 420 -26.99 17.27 -8.50
N ASP A 421 -26.54 16.66 -9.59
CA ASP A 421 -27.24 15.53 -10.21
C ASP A 421 -26.71 14.17 -9.73
N ILE A 422 -25.46 14.11 -9.24
CA ILE A 422 -24.81 12.87 -8.83
C ILE A 422 -24.40 12.91 -7.35
N VAL A 423 -23.53 13.86 -6.99
CA VAL A 423 -22.79 13.82 -5.72
C VAL A 423 -23.67 14.19 -4.53
N PHE A 424 -24.39 15.31 -4.59
CA PHE A 424 -25.22 15.79 -3.48
C PHE A 424 -26.40 14.85 -3.15
N PRO A 425 -27.15 14.29 -4.14
CA PRO A 425 -28.18 13.30 -3.85
C PRO A 425 -27.64 12.06 -3.13
N LEU A 426 -26.45 11.58 -3.50
CA LEU A 426 -25.79 10.47 -2.81
C LEU A 426 -25.42 10.86 -1.38
N ALA A 427 -24.79 12.02 -1.17
CA ALA A 427 -24.41 12.49 0.16
C ALA A 427 -25.64 12.65 1.08
N GLN A 428 -26.72 13.23 0.56
CA GLN A 428 -27.98 13.40 1.29
C GLN A 428 -28.64 12.07 1.65
N LYS A 429 -28.57 11.06 0.76
CA LYS A 429 -29.08 9.72 1.04
C LYS A 429 -28.32 9.05 2.19
N TYR A 430 -27.00 9.19 2.22
CA TYR A 430 -26.15 8.43 3.15
C TYR A 430 -25.85 9.14 4.47
N ILE A 431 -25.92 10.48 4.54
CA ILE A 431 -25.73 11.20 5.82
C ILE A 431 -26.76 10.81 6.88
N VAL A 432 -27.92 10.26 6.50
CA VAL A 432 -28.95 9.80 7.46
C VAL A 432 -28.96 8.27 7.67
N ARG A 433 -28.01 7.53 7.09
CA ARG A 433 -27.99 6.05 7.07
C ARG A 433 -26.72 5.48 7.72
N PRO A 434 -26.58 5.55 9.05
CA PRO A 434 -25.39 5.06 9.74
C PRO A 434 -25.20 3.54 9.65
N GLN A 435 -26.21 2.78 9.18
CA GLN A 435 -26.12 1.32 9.00
C GLN A 435 -25.03 0.93 7.99
N HIS A 436 -24.71 1.80 7.04
CA HIS A 436 -23.63 1.60 6.07
C HIS A 436 -22.48 2.54 6.40
N ARG A 437 -21.67 2.13 7.38
CA ARG A 437 -20.63 2.96 8.00
C ARG A 437 -19.74 3.68 6.99
N ALA A 438 -19.19 2.98 6.00
CA ALA A 438 -18.28 3.58 5.03
C ALA A 438 -18.94 4.68 4.18
N SER A 439 -20.15 4.47 3.68
CA SER A 439 -20.90 5.46 2.89
C SER A 439 -21.36 6.63 3.74
N PHE A 440 -21.73 6.37 4.99
CA PHE A 440 -22.09 7.39 5.98
C PHE A 440 -20.89 8.28 6.35
N GLU A 441 -19.74 7.68 6.65
CA GLU A 441 -18.50 8.39 6.97
C GLU A 441 -18.03 9.22 5.75
N ALA A 442 -18.03 8.63 4.55
CA ALA A 442 -17.69 9.35 3.32
C ALA A 442 -18.65 10.51 3.00
N ALA A 443 -19.96 10.36 3.24
CA ALA A 443 -20.92 11.44 3.05
C ALA A 443 -20.65 12.61 4.00
N ASN A 444 -20.34 12.33 5.26
CA ASN A 444 -19.98 13.38 6.24
C ASN A 444 -18.67 14.07 5.85
N ALA A 445 -17.63 13.31 5.49
CA ALA A 445 -16.34 13.85 5.07
C ALA A 445 -16.49 14.79 3.85
N LEU A 446 -17.19 14.33 2.80
CA LEU A 446 -17.50 15.15 1.64
C LEU A 446 -18.23 16.43 1.99
N LEU A 447 -19.29 16.37 2.80
CA LEU A 447 -20.09 17.57 3.13
C LEU A 447 -19.31 18.56 4.00
N LEU A 448 -18.43 18.08 4.88
CA LEU A 448 -17.50 18.93 5.63
C LEU A 448 -16.50 19.61 4.70
N THR A 449 -15.93 18.87 3.75
CA THR A 449 -14.99 19.40 2.75
C THR A 449 -15.67 20.40 1.81
N LEU A 450 -16.94 20.14 1.42
CA LEU A 450 -17.76 21.06 0.64
C LEU A 450 -18.06 22.35 1.43
N LEU A 451 -18.39 22.23 2.72
CA LEU A 451 -18.61 23.38 3.59
C LEU A 451 -17.33 24.22 3.76
N ASP A 452 -16.18 23.59 3.97
CA ASP A 452 -14.90 24.29 4.09
C ASP A 452 -14.52 25.01 2.80
N THR A 453 -14.72 24.36 1.64
CA THR A 453 -14.45 24.94 0.32
C THR A 453 -15.37 26.13 0.03
N ALA A 454 -16.67 25.99 0.28
CA ALA A 454 -17.65 27.07 0.09
C ALA A 454 -17.38 28.25 1.03
N SER A 455 -17.10 27.98 2.31
CA SER A 455 -16.81 29.05 3.28
C SER A 455 -15.48 29.77 3.01
N SER A 456 -14.48 29.08 2.46
CA SER A 456 -13.20 29.69 2.10
C SER A 456 -13.28 30.62 0.89
N THR A 457 -14.30 30.43 0.04
CA THR A 457 -14.49 31.23 -1.18
C THR A 457 -15.47 32.40 -1.00
N LEU A 458 -16.09 32.53 0.19
CA LEU A 458 -17.07 33.61 0.49
C LEU A 458 -16.54 35.01 0.22
N ALA A 459 -15.25 35.27 0.48
CA ALA A 459 -14.64 36.57 0.22
C ALA A 459 -14.67 36.96 -1.27
N ALA A 460 -14.63 35.96 -2.16
CA ALA A 460 -14.70 36.16 -3.60
C ALA A 460 -16.13 36.01 -4.15
N ASP A 461 -16.95 35.16 -3.54
CA ASP A 461 -18.32 34.86 -3.96
C ASP A 461 -19.28 34.82 -2.76
N MET A 462 -19.91 35.97 -2.48
CA MET A 462 -20.92 36.10 -1.44
C MET A 462 -22.20 35.30 -1.72
N THR A 463 -22.43 34.84 -2.95
CA THR A 463 -23.64 34.07 -3.29
C THR A 463 -23.66 32.68 -2.65
N GLN A 464 -22.49 32.19 -2.18
CA GLN A 464 -22.38 30.96 -1.39
C GLN A 464 -22.91 31.11 0.05
N GLY A 465 -23.17 32.35 0.51
CA GLY A 465 -23.57 32.63 1.89
C GLY A 465 -24.77 31.81 2.39
N PRO A 466 -25.92 31.81 1.68
CA PRO A 466 -27.09 31.02 2.08
C PRO A 466 -26.83 29.51 2.12
N PHE A 467 -25.97 29.01 1.24
CA PHE A 467 -25.57 27.60 1.24
C PHE A 467 -24.75 27.25 2.47
N VAL A 468 -23.76 28.07 2.83
CA VAL A 468 -22.95 27.91 4.05
C VAL A 468 -23.83 28.01 5.31
N ASP A 469 -24.79 28.95 5.34
CA ASP A 469 -25.73 29.13 6.45
C ASP A 469 -26.57 27.84 6.67
N ALA A 470 -27.15 27.31 5.60
CA ALA A 470 -27.96 26.10 5.67
C ALA A 470 -27.13 24.86 6.02
N LEU A 471 -26.02 24.63 5.32
CA LEU A 471 -25.21 23.42 5.48
C LEU A 471 -24.54 23.34 6.85
N SER A 472 -24.07 24.47 7.41
CA SER A 472 -23.47 24.50 8.76
C SER A 472 -24.45 24.01 9.82
N VAL A 473 -25.71 24.47 9.76
CA VAL A 473 -26.75 24.07 10.72
C VAL A 473 -27.12 22.60 10.54
N ILE A 474 -27.28 22.14 9.28
CA ILE A 474 -27.60 20.74 8.97
C ILE A 474 -26.50 19.81 9.51
N LEU A 475 -25.23 20.10 9.23
CA LEU A 475 -24.10 19.29 9.68
C LEU A 475 -23.91 19.34 11.20
N ALA A 476 -24.00 20.51 11.82
CA ALA A 476 -23.94 20.63 13.27
C ALA A 476 -25.05 19.78 13.95
N HIS A 477 -26.28 19.87 13.44
CA HIS A 477 -27.40 19.09 13.98
C HIS A 477 -27.20 17.59 13.77
N SER A 478 -26.82 17.19 12.56
CA SER A 478 -26.62 15.79 12.18
C SER A 478 -25.49 15.15 12.99
N LEU A 479 -24.32 15.80 13.11
CA LEU A 479 -23.19 15.28 13.90
C LEU A 479 -23.57 15.06 15.37
N LEU A 480 -24.23 16.03 16.00
CA LEU A 480 -24.64 15.90 17.40
C LEU A 480 -25.69 14.79 17.59
N ARG A 481 -26.65 14.70 16.67
CA ARG A 481 -27.66 13.63 16.67
C ARG A 481 -27.02 12.26 16.51
N HIS A 482 -26.12 12.08 15.54
CA HIS A 482 -25.47 10.80 15.28
C HIS A 482 -24.46 10.42 16.37
N ALA A 483 -23.79 11.38 17.00
CA ALA A 483 -22.96 11.11 18.17
C ALA A 483 -23.78 10.64 19.38
N ARG A 484 -24.97 11.23 19.60
CA ARG A 484 -25.91 10.77 20.63
C ARG A 484 -26.40 9.34 20.37
N ASP A 485 -26.61 9.01 19.10
CA ASP A 485 -27.03 7.67 18.66
C ASP A 485 -25.83 6.70 18.50
N GLU A 486 -24.61 7.11 18.93
CA GLU A 486 -23.33 6.38 18.84
C GLU A 486 -22.90 5.95 17.43
N ALA A 487 -23.52 6.53 16.39
CA ALA A 487 -23.17 6.32 14.99
C ALA A 487 -21.91 7.10 14.57
N VAL A 488 -21.57 8.20 15.26
CA VAL A 488 -20.33 8.96 15.08
C VAL A 488 -19.52 8.85 16.35
N LYS A 489 -18.30 8.32 16.28
CA LYS A 489 -17.43 8.15 17.45
C LYS A 489 -17.04 9.50 18.07
N ALA A 490 -16.73 9.52 19.36
CA ALA A 490 -16.30 10.73 20.07
C ALA A 490 -15.10 11.44 19.41
N GLU A 491 -14.13 10.68 18.90
CA GLU A 491 -12.98 11.20 18.15
C GLU A 491 -13.41 11.86 16.83
N GLN A 492 -14.32 11.23 16.09
CA GLN A 492 -14.85 11.75 14.83
C GLN A 492 -15.64 13.04 15.07
N LEU A 493 -16.47 13.09 16.11
CA LEU A 493 -17.16 14.31 16.52
C LEU A 493 -16.16 15.42 16.88
N GLY A 494 -15.12 15.07 17.65
CA GLY A 494 -14.05 15.98 18.05
C GLY A 494 -13.28 16.59 16.88
N ALA A 495 -13.10 15.83 15.80
CA ALA A 495 -12.45 16.30 14.58
C ALA A 495 -13.39 17.10 13.66
N ALA A 496 -14.64 16.64 13.49
CA ALA A 496 -15.58 17.20 12.51
C ALA A 496 -16.25 18.49 12.98
N TYR A 497 -16.72 18.54 14.24
CA TYR A 497 -17.53 19.68 14.73
C TYR A 497 -16.78 21.02 14.68
N PRO A 498 -15.48 21.11 15.04
CA PRO A 498 -14.74 22.36 14.95
C PRO A 498 -14.64 22.91 13.51
N LEU A 499 -14.63 22.04 12.50
CA LEU A 499 -14.61 22.46 11.10
C LEU A 499 -15.91 23.17 10.72
N VAL A 500 -17.05 22.68 11.21
CA VAL A 500 -18.36 23.31 10.99
C VAL A 500 -18.39 24.71 11.61
N VAL A 501 -17.95 24.85 12.85
CA VAL A 501 -17.95 26.16 13.54
C VAL A 501 -16.95 27.12 12.91
N ARG A 502 -15.81 26.64 12.44
CA ARG A 502 -14.84 27.46 11.70
C ARG A 502 -15.41 27.99 10.40
N ALA A 503 -16.09 27.15 9.62
CA ALA A 503 -16.78 27.56 8.42
C ALA A 503 -17.89 28.59 8.72
N ALA A 504 -18.65 28.38 9.80
CA ALA A 504 -19.62 29.35 10.29
C ALA A 504 -18.99 30.69 10.67
N GLY A 505 -17.82 30.69 11.33
CA GLY A 505 -17.08 31.88 11.72
C GLY A 505 -16.61 32.74 10.55
N ARG A 506 -16.32 32.13 9.39
CA ARG A 506 -16.03 32.86 8.15
C ARG A 506 -17.26 33.57 7.58
N ARG A 507 -18.47 33.18 7.99
CA ARG A 507 -19.74 33.61 7.42
C ARG A 507 -20.49 34.64 8.29
N SER A 508 -20.72 34.36 9.57
CA SER A 508 -21.32 35.31 10.50
C SER A 508 -21.15 34.88 11.97
N THR A 509 -21.19 35.87 12.87
CA THR A 509 -21.15 35.67 14.33
C THR A 509 -22.38 34.90 14.83
N ASP A 510 -23.55 35.21 14.27
CA ASP A 510 -24.83 34.60 14.67
C ASP A 510 -24.85 33.09 14.38
N LEU A 511 -24.21 32.68 13.28
CA LEU A 511 -24.11 31.26 12.92
C LEU A 511 -23.18 30.50 13.88
N VAL A 512 -22.09 31.13 14.33
CA VAL A 512 -21.20 30.58 15.38
C VAL A 512 -21.97 30.40 16.68
N GLU A 513 -22.68 31.44 17.14
CA GLU A 513 -23.50 31.38 18.36
C GLU A 513 -24.55 30.27 18.28
N LYS A 514 -25.20 30.13 17.12
CA LYS A 514 -26.18 29.06 16.88
C LYS A 514 -25.54 27.67 16.99
N CYS A 515 -24.37 27.45 16.40
CA CYS A 515 -23.65 26.19 16.53
C CYS A 515 -23.24 25.93 17.99
N VAL A 516 -22.66 26.92 18.68
CA VAL A 516 -22.29 26.79 20.11
C VAL A 516 -23.51 26.45 20.97
N SER A 517 -24.64 27.11 20.75
CA SER A 517 -25.89 26.83 21.47
C SER A 517 -26.40 25.40 21.24
N MET A 518 -26.26 24.88 20.01
CA MET A 518 -26.60 23.49 19.71
C MET A 518 -25.68 22.50 20.43
N LEU A 519 -24.37 22.77 20.48
CA LEU A 519 -23.40 21.96 21.22
C LEU A 519 -23.70 21.96 22.73
N ASP A 520 -24.04 23.12 23.28
CA ASP A 520 -24.35 23.29 24.71
C ASP A 520 -25.67 22.63 25.12
N SER A 521 -26.62 22.54 24.19
CA SER A 521 -27.91 21.88 24.39
C SER A 521 -27.84 20.36 24.18
N ALA A 522 -26.72 19.85 23.64
CA ALA A 522 -26.57 18.43 23.36
C ALA A 522 -26.24 17.65 24.64
N THR A 523 -26.92 16.52 24.83
CA THR A 523 -26.64 15.55 25.89
C THR A 523 -26.08 14.28 25.28
N PHE A 524 -25.07 13.70 25.94
CA PHE A 524 -24.36 12.53 25.45
C PHE A 524 -24.39 11.39 26.46
N PRO A 525 -24.38 10.13 25.98
CA PRO A 525 -24.55 8.96 26.84
C PRO A 525 -23.27 8.57 27.61
N THR A 526 -22.08 8.91 27.10
CA THR A 526 -20.80 8.45 27.67
C THR A 526 -19.86 9.61 28.02
N LYS A 527 -18.96 9.35 28.98
CA LYS A 527 -17.91 10.28 29.41
C LYS A 527 -16.94 10.64 28.28
N ASP A 528 -16.74 9.75 27.31
CA ASP A 528 -15.85 9.98 26.17
C ASP A 528 -16.39 11.12 25.28
N TYR A 529 -17.71 11.16 25.05
CA TYR A 529 -18.33 12.27 24.35
C TYR A 529 -18.31 13.56 25.17
N GLU A 530 -18.56 13.50 26.48
CA GLU A 530 -18.43 14.68 27.35
C GLU A 530 -17.02 15.28 27.25
N PHE A 531 -16.00 14.42 27.21
CA PHE A 531 -14.62 14.84 27.05
C PHE A 531 -14.34 15.39 25.64
N ALA A 532 -14.88 14.77 24.59
CA ALA A 532 -14.80 15.30 23.23
C ALA A 532 -15.45 16.69 23.12
N VAL A 533 -16.60 16.94 23.75
CA VAL A 533 -17.25 18.26 23.80
C VAL A 533 -16.36 19.30 24.47
N LYS A 534 -15.68 18.95 25.57
CA LYS A 534 -14.70 19.85 26.20
C LYS A 534 -13.55 20.20 25.24
N LYS A 535 -13.02 19.22 24.49
CA LYS A 535 -12.01 19.46 23.45
C LYS A 535 -12.55 20.36 22.32
N ILE A 536 -13.77 20.11 21.85
CA ILE A 536 -14.42 20.93 20.82
C ILE A 536 -14.52 22.38 21.26
N ARG A 537 -14.96 22.65 22.50
CA ARG A 537 -15.02 24.02 23.04
C ARG A 537 -13.67 24.74 23.01
N ILE A 538 -12.58 24.03 23.28
CA ILE A 538 -11.24 24.62 23.13
C ILE A 538 -10.92 24.87 21.64
N LEU A 539 -11.17 23.89 20.78
CA LEU A 539 -10.84 23.93 19.35
C LEU A 539 -11.62 24.98 18.55
N ILE A 540 -12.81 25.40 19.00
CA ILE A 540 -13.61 26.42 18.33
C ILE A 540 -13.30 27.85 18.79
N ALA A 541 -12.42 28.03 19.80
CA ALA A 541 -12.03 29.34 20.29
C ALA A 541 -11.59 30.31 19.17
N PRO A 542 -10.82 29.91 18.13
CA PRO A 542 -10.44 30.79 17.02
C PRO A 542 -11.62 31.36 16.22
N ALA A 543 -12.77 30.68 16.22
CA ALA A 543 -13.97 31.11 15.50
C ALA A 543 -14.88 32.04 16.34
N ILE A 544 -14.58 32.22 17.63
CA ILE A 544 -15.38 33.05 18.52
C ILE A 544 -15.13 34.54 18.24
N PRO A 545 -16.18 35.37 18.12
CA PRO A 545 -16.02 36.81 17.92
C PRO A 545 -15.21 37.46 19.04
N ARG A 546 -14.36 38.42 18.70
CA ARG A 546 -13.49 39.14 19.66
C ARG A 546 -14.27 39.73 20.85
N SER A 547 -15.50 40.20 20.61
CA SER A 547 -16.38 40.75 21.64
C SER A 547 -16.78 39.73 22.72
N LEU A 548 -16.88 38.46 22.37
CA LEU A 548 -17.28 37.36 23.26
C LEU A 548 -16.09 36.58 23.83
N MET A 549 -14.89 36.80 23.27
CA MET A 549 -13.68 36.06 23.62
C MET A 549 -13.35 36.04 25.12
N PRO A 550 -13.41 37.16 25.89
CA PRO A 550 -13.07 37.12 27.30
C PRO A 550 -13.96 36.14 28.10
N ALA A 551 -15.28 36.24 27.90
CA ALA A 551 -16.24 35.37 28.58
C ALA A 551 -16.08 33.91 28.14
N TYR A 552 -15.78 33.68 26.86
CA TYR A 552 -15.55 32.35 26.32
C TYR A 552 -14.30 31.68 26.89
N LEU A 553 -13.18 32.42 26.96
CA LEU A 553 -11.94 31.94 27.55
C LEU A 553 -12.12 31.63 29.05
N ASP A 554 -12.86 32.43 29.81
CA ASP A 554 -13.18 32.12 31.21
C ASP A 554 -14.03 30.85 31.34
N SER A 555 -14.93 30.58 30.39
CA SER A 555 -15.67 29.31 30.30
C SER A 555 -14.73 28.13 30.05
N ILE A 556 -13.73 28.27 29.16
CA ILE A 556 -12.67 27.26 28.95
C ILE A 556 -11.88 27.04 30.25
N ALA A 557 -11.51 28.12 30.94
CA ALA A 557 -10.79 28.03 32.20
C ALA A 557 -11.57 27.17 33.21
N LYS A 558 -12.87 27.44 33.33
CA LYS A 558 -13.78 26.68 34.18
C LYS A 558 -13.82 25.20 33.80
N ILE A 559 -13.93 24.88 32.51
CA ILE A 559 -13.93 23.49 32.02
C ILE A 559 -12.66 22.74 32.45
N ILE A 560 -11.49 23.37 32.35
CA ILE A 560 -10.21 22.77 32.73
C ILE A 560 -10.12 22.64 34.26
N THR A 561 -10.52 23.67 35.01
CA THR A 561 -10.44 23.64 36.48
C THR A 561 -11.43 22.69 37.14
N ASP A 562 -12.62 22.52 36.55
CA ASP A 562 -13.65 21.57 36.98
C ASP A 562 -13.23 20.12 36.69
N THR A 563 -12.23 19.91 35.82
CA THR A 563 -11.65 18.60 35.56
C THR A 563 -10.62 18.24 36.66
N PRO A 564 -10.63 17.01 37.20
CA PRO A 564 -9.83 16.64 38.38
C PRO A 564 -8.35 17.01 38.23
N ARG A 565 -7.77 17.61 39.28
CA ARG A 565 -6.43 18.25 39.28
C ARG A 565 -5.31 17.35 38.77
N GLU A 566 -5.37 16.06 39.06
CA GLU A 566 -4.32 15.09 38.75
C GLU A 566 -4.73 14.13 37.61
N SER A 567 -5.80 14.45 36.89
CA SER A 567 -6.23 13.62 35.76
C SER A 567 -5.42 13.92 34.50
N GLU A 568 -5.11 12.88 33.73
CA GLU A 568 -4.55 12.98 32.38
C GLU A 568 -5.43 13.86 31.47
N ALA A 569 -6.75 13.76 31.62
CA ALA A 569 -7.73 14.59 30.92
C ALA A 569 -7.51 16.10 31.14
N ARG A 570 -7.17 16.54 32.35
CA ARG A 570 -6.88 17.96 32.62
C ARG A 570 -5.61 18.42 31.93
N LEU A 571 -4.55 17.60 31.98
CA LEU A 571 -3.28 17.88 31.30
C LEU A 571 -3.48 17.95 29.78
N GLU A 572 -4.27 17.04 29.22
CA GLU A 572 -4.58 17.04 27.79
C GLU A 572 -5.37 18.29 27.38
N LEU A 573 -6.41 18.68 28.13
CA LEU A 573 -7.17 19.91 27.85
C LEU A 573 -6.30 21.17 27.98
N ALA A 574 -5.41 21.22 28.98
CA ALA A 574 -4.47 22.32 29.15
C ALA A 574 -3.47 22.40 27.99
N GLY A 575 -2.89 21.25 27.58
CA GLY A 575 -1.98 21.17 26.44
C GLY A 575 -2.64 21.56 25.12
N LEU A 576 -3.89 21.12 24.90
CA LEU A 576 -4.68 21.52 23.74
C LEU A 576 -4.97 23.02 23.74
N THR A 577 -5.34 23.57 24.90
CA THR A 577 -5.60 25.01 25.05
C THR A 577 -4.36 25.84 24.75
N PHE A 578 -3.19 25.43 25.25
CA PHE A 578 -1.92 26.05 24.92
C PHE A 578 -1.67 26.07 23.42
N LYS A 579 -1.84 24.92 22.75
CA LYS A 579 -1.67 24.80 21.29
C LYS A 579 -2.57 25.77 20.54
N VAL A 580 -3.86 25.82 20.88
CA VAL A 580 -4.82 26.72 20.23
C VAL A 580 -4.46 28.18 20.47
N VAL A 581 -4.19 28.57 21.72
CA VAL A 581 -3.85 29.97 22.06
C VAL A 581 -2.59 30.45 21.34
N MET A 582 -1.56 29.61 21.28
CA MET A 582 -0.27 29.99 20.70
C MET A 582 -0.25 29.90 19.17
N GLY A 583 -0.95 28.91 18.61
CA GLY A 583 -0.91 28.57 17.18
C GLY A 583 -2.08 29.09 16.36
N ASP A 584 -3.31 28.82 16.80
CA ASP A 584 -4.49 28.88 15.94
C ASP A 584 -5.33 30.17 16.11
N MET A 585 -5.06 30.97 17.13
CA MET A 585 -5.79 32.21 17.38
C MET A 585 -5.51 33.27 16.29
N PRO A 586 -6.55 33.95 15.76
CA PRO A 586 -6.38 35.08 14.85
C PRO A 586 -5.63 36.24 15.53
N ASP A 587 -4.87 37.00 14.75
CA ASP A 587 -4.03 38.10 15.25
C ASP A 587 -4.81 39.11 16.11
N GLU A 588 -6.05 39.42 15.73
CA GLU A 588 -6.92 40.37 16.44
C GLU A 588 -7.24 39.96 17.89
N SER A 589 -7.24 38.66 18.17
CA SER A 589 -7.58 38.08 19.47
C SER A 589 -6.38 37.42 20.17
N LYS A 590 -5.24 37.30 19.47
CA LYS A 590 -4.06 36.57 19.94
C LYS A 590 -3.45 37.16 21.21
N GLN A 591 -3.30 38.48 21.27
CA GLN A 591 -2.77 39.16 22.47
C GLN A 591 -3.62 38.85 23.71
N MET A 592 -4.94 39.00 23.58
CA MET A 592 -5.89 38.73 24.66
C MET A 592 -5.82 37.27 25.13
N ALA A 593 -5.77 36.32 24.20
CA ALA A 593 -5.69 34.90 24.52
C ALA A 593 -4.37 34.53 25.21
N VAL A 594 -3.24 35.11 24.78
CA VAL A 594 -1.93 34.89 25.41
C VAL A 594 -1.89 35.47 26.83
N GLU A 595 -2.39 36.69 27.02
CA GLU A 595 -2.51 37.30 28.35
C GLU A 595 -3.40 36.48 29.28
N TRP A 596 -4.51 35.95 28.77
CA TRP A 596 -5.38 35.02 29.48
C TRP A 596 -4.65 33.72 29.84
N TRP A 597 -3.92 33.11 28.91
CA TRP A 597 -3.17 31.87 29.16
C TRP A 597 -2.10 32.06 30.24
N LEU A 598 -1.34 33.16 30.20
CA LEU A 598 -0.32 33.47 31.20
C LEU A 598 -0.91 33.61 32.61
N ARG A 599 -2.14 34.11 32.71
CA ARG A 599 -2.89 34.22 33.97
C ARG A 599 -3.31 32.84 34.50
N TRP A 600 -3.72 31.93 33.63
CA TRP A 600 -4.35 30.67 34.03
C TRP A 600 -3.42 29.45 34.06
N ARG A 601 -2.29 29.45 33.33
CA ARG A 601 -1.42 28.27 33.16
C ARG A 601 -1.02 27.58 34.48
N ARG A 602 -0.67 28.36 35.51
CA ARG A 602 -0.26 27.83 36.83
C ARG A 602 -1.39 27.05 37.50
N ARG A 603 -2.62 27.54 37.35
CA ARG A 603 -3.81 26.87 37.87
C ARG A 603 -4.11 25.58 37.10
N PHE A 604 -3.88 25.57 35.79
CA PHE A 604 -4.08 24.36 34.98
C PHE A 604 -3.08 23.25 35.35
N GLU A 605 -1.82 23.60 35.56
CA GLU A 605 -0.72 22.71 36.00
C GLU A 605 -0.87 22.22 37.45
N GLY A 606 -1.88 22.69 38.18
CA GLY A 606 -2.09 22.30 39.56
C GLY A 606 -1.06 22.94 40.52
N GLY A 607 -0.57 24.15 40.24
CA GLY A 607 0.07 24.97 41.26
C GLY A 607 -0.97 25.46 42.28
N THR A 608 -0.68 25.39 43.57
CA THR A 608 -1.46 26.13 44.58
C THR A 608 -1.22 27.61 44.37
N ASP A 609 -2.29 28.40 44.25
CA ASP A 609 -2.24 29.87 44.18
C ASP A 609 -1.59 30.43 45.46
N GLU A 610 -0.26 30.49 45.52
CA GLU A 610 0.41 31.51 46.31
C GLU A 610 0.59 32.73 45.41
N PRO A 611 -0.10 33.85 45.68
CA PRO A 611 0.09 35.07 44.93
C PRO A 611 1.50 35.60 45.23
N GLN A 612 2.44 35.42 44.30
CA GLN A 612 3.61 36.28 44.27
C GLN A 612 3.12 37.70 44.03
N ALA A 613 3.17 38.51 45.07
CA ALA A 613 3.08 39.96 44.98
C ALA A 613 3.96 40.41 43.81
N ARG A 614 3.35 41.14 42.87
CA ARG A 614 4.01 41.71 41.70
C ARG A 614 5.23 42.53 42.16
N LEU A 615 6.39 42.25 41.59
CA LEU A 615 7.53 43.17 41.52
C LEU A 615 7.34 44.11 40.33
#